data_AF-A0A815YZQ5-F1
#
_entry.id   AF-A0A815YZQ5-F1
#
_cell.length_a   1.000
_cell.length_b   1.000
_cell.length_c   1.000
_cell.angle_alpha   90.00
_cell.angle_beta   90.00
_cell.angle_gamma   90.00
#
_symmetry.space_group_name_H-M   'P 1'
#
loop_
_entity.id
_entity.type
_entity.pdbx_description
1 polymer ?
#
loop_
_entity_poly.entity_id
_entity_poly.type
_entity_poly.pdbx_seq_one_letter_code
_entity_poly.pdbx_strand_id
1 'polypeptide(L)'
;LKQDFTSLQEKVNDLQCVSYDGTFIWKITNVKEKMMDAQSERQTSIYSPPFYSSSNGYKMRARLYLNGDGNARGTHMSLFFVLMRSLNDQILKFPFNYKVTFCLYDQTPAQRHIIDSFRPDIKSSSFQRPRTDMNIASGIPKFCPLPPFGDDK
;
A
#
# COMPACT_ATOMS: atom_id res chain seq x y z
N LEU A 1 -27.17 -7.21 -6.73
CA LEU A 1 -27.72 -5.87 -6.39
C LEU A 1 -26.95 -5.17 -5.26
N LYS A 2 -27.04 -5.57 -3.98
CA LYS A 2 -26.25 -4.92 -2.90
C LYS A 2 -24.74 -5.05 -3.09
N GLN A 3 -24.25 -6.25 -3.43
CA GLN A 3 -22.82 -6.50 -3.66
C GLN A 3 -22.27 -5.71 -4.86
N ASP A 4 -23.05 -5.61 -5.94
CA ASP A 4 -22.68 -4.83 -7.13
C ASP A 4 -22.64 -3.32 -6.83
N PHE A 5 -23.57 -2.82 -6.02
CA PHE A 5 -23.57 -1.44 -5.56
C PHE A 5 -22.34 -1.12 -4.70
N THR A 6 -21.99 -2.01 -3.76
CA THR A 6 -20.76 -1.88 -2.96
C THR A 6 -19.51 -1.87 -3.85
N SER A 7 -19.41 -2.81 -4.80
CA SER A 7 -18.27 -2.86 -5.73
C SER A 7 -18.18 -1.61 -6.62
N LEU A 8 -19.32 -1.07 -7.06
CA LEU A 8 -19.35 0.15 -7.85
C LEU A 8 -18.95 1.37 -7.02
N GLN A 9 -19.41 1.45 -5.77
CA GLN A 9 -19.02 2.52 -4.85
C GLN A 9 -17.52 2.51 -4.57
N GLU A 10 -16.93 1.33 -4.38
CA GLU A 10 -15.47 1.17 -4.24
C GLU A 10 -14.74 1.66 -5.50
N LYS A 11 -15.20 1.27 -6.70
CA LYS A 11 -14.61 1.75 -7.96
C LYS A 11 -14.71 3.27 -8.13
N VAL A 12 -15.83 3.87 -7.73
CA VAL A 12 -16.03 5.33 -7.79
C VAL A 12 -15.09 6.04 -6.81
N ASN A 13 -14.97 5.53 -5.59
CA ASN A 13 -14.06 6.08 -4.59
C ASN A 13 -12.59 5.93 -5.02
N ASP A 14 -12.24 4.82 -5.67
CA ASP A 14 -10.92 4.59 -6.23
C ASP A 14 -10.59 5.65 -7.28
N LEU A 15 -11.53 5.94 -8.20
CA LEU A 15 -11.37 6.91 -9.28
C LEU A 15 -11.11 8.34 -8.78
N GLN A 16 -11.65 8.73 -7.62
CA GLN A 16 -11.42 10.06 -7.05
C GLN A 16 -9.99 10.27 -6.53
N CYS A 17 -9.26 9.19 -6.25
CA CYS A 17 -7.92 9.23 -5.67
C CYS A 17 -6.81 8.84 -6.65
N VAL A 18 -7.13 8.62 -7.93
CA VAL A 18 -6.15 8.11 -8.91
C VAL A 18 -5.15 9.19 -9.28
N SER A 19 -3.86 8.82 -9.18
CA SER A 19 -2.75 9.58 -9.76
C SER A 19 -2.13 8.85 -10.95
N TYR A 20 -1.52 9.62 -11.85
CA TYR A 20 -0.88 9.17 -13.08
C TYR A 20 0.54 9.74 -13.25
N ASP A 21 1.23 10.07 -12.16
CA ASP A 21 2.59 10.62 -12.20
C ASP A 21 3.58 9.78 -11.36
N GLY A 22 3.16 8.60 -10.91
CA GLY A 22 3.95 7.75 -10.03
C GLY A 22 3.96 8.18 -8.56
N THR A 23 3.26 9.24 -8.20
CA THR A 23 3.08 9.70 -6.81
C THR A 23 1.66 9.42 -6.35
N PHE A 24 1.50 8.99 -5.09
CA PHE A 24 0.17 8.75 -4.51
C PHE A 24 0.14 9.16 -3.04
N ILE A 25 -0.91 9.90 -2.64
CA ILE A 25 -1.15 10.31 -1.26
C ILE A 25 -2.33 9.51 -0.72
N TRP A 26 -2.06 8.67 0.29
CA TRP A 26 -3.08 7.87 0.93
C TRP A 26 -3.56 8.49 2.24
N LYS A 27 -4.77 9.07 2.24
CA LYS A 27 -5.43 9.47 3.48
C LYS A 27 -6.12 8.28 4.11
N ILE A 28 -5.71 7.91 5.33
CA ILE A 28 -6.31 6.82 6.09
C ILE A 28 -7.15 7.42 7.22
N THR A 29 -8.46 7.22 7.15
CA THR A 29 -9.41 7.61 8.21
C THR A 29 -9.67 6.44 9.16
N ASN A 30 -10.31 6.70 10.32
CA ASN A 30 -10.74 5.65 11.26
C ASN A 30 -9.57 4.75 11.72
N VAL A 31 -8.39 5.33 11.95
CA VAL A 31 -7.17 4.57 12.25
C VAL A 31 -7.31 3.74 13.54
N LYS A 32 -7.95 4.28 14.58
CA LYS A 32 -8.20 3.55 15.84
C LYS A 32 -9.01 2.27 15.62
N GLU A 33 -10.11 2.37 14.89
CA GLU A 33 -10.97 1.23 14.53
C GLU A 33 -10.19 0.18 13.71
N LYS A 34 -9.49 0.63 12.66
CA LYS A 34 -8.68 -0.25 11.80
C LYS A 34 -7.52 -0.90 12.56
N MET A 35 -6.98 -0.24 13.59
CA MET A 35 -5.97 -0.82 14.47
C MET A 35 -6.57 -1.91 15.35
N MET A 36 -7.73 -1.67 15.98
CA MET A 36 -8.44 -2.71 16.77
C MET A 36 -8.80 -3.92 15.90
N ASP A 37 -9.23 -3.67 14.66
CA ASP A 37 -9.41 -4.67 13.61
C ASP A 37 -8.18 -5.54 13.37
N ALA A 38 -7.02 -4.90 13.22
CA ALA A 38 -5.76 -5.58 12.95
C ALA A 38 -5.23 -6.35 14.18
N GLN A 39 -5.48 -5.85 15.38
CA GLN A 39 -5.12 -6.50 16.65
C GLN A 39 -6.03 -7.70 16.95
N SER A 40 -7.33 -7.59 16.66
CA SER A 40 -8.30 -8.68 16.82
C SER A 40 -8.30 -9.70 15.66
N GLU A 41 -7.39 -9.52 14.69
CA GLU A 41 -7.27 -10.34 13.47
C GLU A 41 -8.49 -10.33 12.54
N ARG A 42 -9.53 -9.55 12.83
CA ARG A 42 -10.72 -9.39 12.00
C ARG A 42 -10.37 -8.85 10.62
N GLN A 43 -9.46 -7.87 10.56
CA GLN A 43 -8.90 -7.37 9.31
C GLN A 43 -7.44 -6.95 9.52
N THR A 44 -6.51 -7.82 9.14
CA THR A 44 -5.06 -7.64 9.38
C THR A 44 -4.42 -6.57 8.50
N SER A 45 -5.01 -6.25 7.35
CA SER A 45 -4.45 -5.29 6.40
C SER A 45 -5.52 -4.52 5.63
N ILE A 46 -5.15 -3.35 5.14
CA ILE A 46 -5.94 -2.52 4.23
C ILE A 46 -5.16 -2.27 2.94
N TYR A 47 -5.89 -1.98 1.87
CA TYR A 47 -5.31 -1.61 0.58
C TYR A 47 -5.64 -0.17 0.24
N SER A 48 -4.71 0.49 -0.44
CA SER A 48 -5.02 1.78 -1.07
C SER A 48 -5.84 1.58 -2.35
N PRO A 49 -6.53 2.63 -2.80
CA PRO A 49 -6.88 2.78 -4.21
C PRO A 49 -5.69 2.52 -5.14
N PRO A 50 -5.94 2.04 -6.36
CA PRO A 50 -4.90 1.90 -7.38
C PRO A 50 -4.45 3.28 -7.89
N PHE A 51 -3.15 3.37 -8.20
CA PHE A 51 -2.53 4.53 -8.84
C PHE A 51 -1.58 4.08 -9.95
N TYR A 52 -1.13 5.01 -10.79
CA TYR A 52 -0.37 4.71 -12.00
C TYR A 52 0.94 5.49 -12.06
N SER A 53 1.95 4.90 -12.69
CA SER A 53 3.24 5.57 -12.92
C SER A 53 3.18 6.63 -14.03
N SER A 54 2.22 6.49 -14.95
CA SER A 54 1.89 7.41 -16.04
C SER A 54 0.49 7.07 -16.57
N SER A 55 -0.10 7.88 -17.46
CA SER A 55 -1.41 7.58 -18.06
C SER A 55 -1.50 6.20 -18.73
N ASN A 56 -0.39 5.70 -19.28
CA ASN A 56 -0.28 4.36 -19.89
C ASN A 56 0.75 3.48 -19.15
N GLY A 57 0.99 3.80 -17.87
CA GLY A 57 2.06 3.24 -17.06
C GLY A 57 1.68 2.00 -16.27
N TYR A 58 2.55 1.62 -15.33
CA TYR A 58 2.29 0.52 -14.41
C TYR A 58 1.13 0.87 -13.49
N LYS A 59 0.20 -0.07 -13.29
CA LYS A 59 -0.83 0.01 -12.25
C LYS A 59 -0.30 -0.56 -10.95
N MET A 60 -0.48 0.16 -9.85
CA MET A 60 0.13 -0.16 -8.56
C MET A 60 -0.86 0.15 -7.44
N ARG A 61 -0.64 -0.44 -6.26
CA ARG A 61 -1.30 -0.02 -5.02
C ARG A 61 -0.42 -0.29 -3.81
N ALA A 62 -0.77 0.28 -2.67
CA ALA A 62 -0.15 -0.01 -1.38
C ALA A 62 -0.99 -1.00 -0.56
N ARG A 63 -0.33 -1.79 0.28
CA ARG A 63 -0.94 -2.63 1.31
C ARG A 63 -0.33 -2.28 2.67
N LEU A 64 -1.17 -1.91 3.62
CA LEU A 64 -0.74 -1.51 4.95
C LEU A 64 -1.24 -2.50 5.99
N TYR A 65 -0.34 -2.90 6.88
CA TYR A 65 -0.64 -3.65 8.09
C TYR A 65 -0.39 -2.74 9.29
N LEU A 66 -1.46 -2.23 9.89
CA LEU A 66 -1.37 -1.31 11.02
C LEU A 66 -0.70 -1.97 12.23
N ASN A 67 -1.02 -3.24 12.48
CA ASN A 67 -0.43 -4.04 13.57
C ASN A 67 0.74 -4.94 13.10
N GLY A 68 1.34 -4.60 11.96
CA GLY A 68 2.49 -5.32 11.40
C GLY A 68 2.18 -6.68 10.76
N ASP A 69 3.16 -7.18 10.00
CA ASP A 69 3.12 -8.46 9.30
C ASP A 69 4.37 -9.31 9.59
N GLY A 70 4.23 -10.63 9.61
CA GLY A 70 5.34 -11.56 9.84
C GLY A 70 6.11 -11.27 11.14
N ASN A 71 7.43 -11.09 11.02
CA ASN A 71 8.33 -10.82 12.16
C ASN A 71 8.22 -9.38 12.73
N ALA A 72 7.42 -8.53 12.11
CA ALA A 72 7.16 -7.16 12.57
C ALA A 72 5.82 -7.02 13.30
N ARG A 73 5.01 -8.10 13.29
CA ARG A 73 3.68 -8.13 13.91
C ARG A 73 3.71 -7.71 15.37
N GLY A 74 2.81 -6.81 15.75
CA GLY A 74 2.68 -6.26 17.10
C GLY A 74 3.78 -5.29 17.53
N THR A 75 4.78 -5.01 16.67
CA THR A 75 5.92 -4.15 17.04
C THR A 75 6.11 -2.99 16.08
N HIS A 76 5.77 -3.16 14.81
CA HIS A 76 5.87 -2.14 13.79
C HIS A 76 4.65 -2.18 12.89
N MET A 77 4.31 -1.05 12.31
CA MET A 77 3.49 -0.95 11.12
C MET A 77 4.31 -1.43 9.91
N SER A 78 3.71 -2.27 9.06
CA SER A 78 4.33 -2.79 7.84
C SER A 78 3.66 -2.22 6.60
N LEU A 79 4.46 -1.76 5.63
CA LEU A 79 3.96 -1.14 4.41
C LEU A 79 4.56 -1.80 3.17
N PHE A 80 3.69 -2.20 2.25
CA PHE A 80 4.06 -2.95 1.06
C PHE A 80 3.53 -2.31 -0.21
N PHE A 81 4.31 -2.45 -1.28
CA PHE A 81 3.98 -2.10 -2.64
C PHE A 81 3.44 -3.34 -3.36
N VAL A 82 2.42 -3.14 -4.19
CA VAL A 82 1.79 -4.19 -4.98
C VAL A 82 1.74 -3.74 -6.43
N LEU A 83 2.41 -4.49 -7.30
CA LEU A 83 2.27 -4.33 -8.74
C LEU A 83 1.00 -5.04 -9.20
N MET A 84 0.16 -4.34 -9.97
CA MET A 84 -1.14 -4.82 -10.43
C MET A 84 -1.16 -4.98 -11.94
N ARG A 85 -2.00 -5.89 -12.43
CA ARG A 85 -2.24 -6.04 -13.86
C ARG A 85 -2.90 -4.80 -14.45
N SER A 86 -2.38 -4.33 -15.58
CA SER A 86 -2.93 -3.20 -16.35
C SER A 86 -3.22 -3.59 -17.80
N LEU A 87 -4.00 -2.77 -18.51
CA LEU A 87 -4.26 -2.96 -19.94
C LEU A 87 -2.99 -2.78 -20.79
N ASN A 88 -2.05 -1.97 -20.31
CA ASN A 88 -0.85 -1.58 -21.03
C ASN A 88 0.37 -2.46 -20.70
N ASP A 89 0.22 -3.53 -19.90
CA ASP A 89 1.35 -4.40 -19.50
C ASP A 89 2.14 -4.99 -20.69
N GLN A 90 1.55 -5.10 -21.88
CA GLN A 90 2.24 -5.59 -23.08
C GLN A 90 3.31 -4.63 -23.62
N ILE A 91 3.16 -3.32 -23.39
CA ILE A 91 4.08 -2.30 -23.89
C ILE A 91 5.06 -1.80 -22.83
N LEU A 92 4.90 -2.24 -21.58
CA LEU A 92 5.75 -1.86 -20.45
C LEU A 92 6.95 -2.80 -20.33
N LYS A 93 8.07 -2.27 -19.81
CA LYS A 93 9.27 -3.06 -19.53
C LYS A 93 9.09 -3.89 -18.25
N PHE A 94 9.50 -5.14 -18.27
CA PHE A 94 9.55 -5.99 -17.09
C PHE A 94 10.92 -6.71 -16.98
N PRO A 95 11.39 -7.03 -15.76
CA PRO A 95 10.74 -6.76 -14.47
C PRO A 95 10.71 -5.27 -14.10
N PHE A 96 9.74 -4.88 -13.27
CA PHE A 96 9.65 -3.53 -12.72
C PHE A 96 10.90 -3.23 -11.89
N ASN A 97 11.62 -2.15 -12.21
CA ASN A 97 12.92 -1.83 -11.62
C ASN A 97 13.05 -0.34 -11.25
N TYR A 98 11.96 0.30 -10.86
CA TYR A 98 11.97 1.68 -10.39
C TYR A 98 12.03 1.71 -8.87
N LYS A 99 12.81 2.65 -8.31
CA LYS A 99 12.90 2.84 -6.85
C LYS A 99 11.51 3.17 -6.30
N VAL A 100 11.09 2.46 -5.26
CA VAL A 100 9.85 2.74 -4.53
C VAL A 100 10.21 3.45 -3.24
N THR A 101 9.55 4.57 -2.96
CA THR A 101 9.74 5.35 -1.73
C THR A 101 8.41 5.45 -1.00
N PHE A 102 8.42 5.12 0.28
CA PHE A 102 7.30 5.33 1.18
C PHE A 102 7.58 6.52 2.09
N CYS A 103 6.52 7.28 2.37
CA CYS A 103 6.56 8.41 3.28
C CYS A 103 5.33 8.35 4.19
N LEU A 104 5.56 8.30 5.50
CA LEU A 104 4.54 8.55 6.51
C LEU A 104 4.64 10.01 6.95
N TYR A 105 3.62 10.79 6.62
CA TYR A 105 3.58 12.21 6.94
C TYR A 105 3.26 12.43 8.42
N ASP A 106 4.23 12.92 9.17
CA ASP A 106 4.01 13.63 10.43
C ASP A 106 3.20 14.92 10.18
N GLN A 107 2.01 14.98 10.77
CA GLN A 107 1.09 16.12 10.65
C GLN A 107 1.23 17.12 11.82
N THR A 108 2.16 16.91 12.75
CA THR A 108 2.49 17.88 13.79
C THR A 108 3.34 19.03 13.21
N PRO A 109 3.48 20.16 13.93
CA PRO A 109 4.38 21.24 13.51
C PRO A 109 5.85 20.81 13.35
N ALA A 110 6.26 19.67 13.92
CA ALA A 110 7.62 19.17 13.81
C ALA A 110 7.95 18.59 12.43
N GLN A 111 6.94 18.15 11.66
CA GLN A 111 7.06 17.60 10.30
C GLN A 111 8.16 16.53 10.15
N ARG A 112 8.34 15.68 11.17
CA ARG A 112 9.32 14.59 11.18
C ARG A 112 8.77 13.36 10.47
N HIS A 113 8.66 13.46 9.15
CA HIS A 113 8.17 12.36 8.32
C HIS A 113 9.08 11.13 8.41
N ILE A 114 8.49 9.93 8.37
CA ILE A 114 9.25 8.68 8.25
C ILE A 114 9.32 8.32 6.78
N ILE A 115 10.53 8.25 6.24
CA ILE A 115 10.78 7.98 4.83
C ILE A 115 11.70 6.77 4.74
N ASP A 116 11.29 5.78 3.95
CA ASP A 116 12.12 4.64 3.62
C ASP A 116 11.85 4.20 2.18
N SER A 117 12.82 3.54 1.56
CA SER A 117 12.77 3.20 0.15
C SER A 117 13.52 1.92 -0.15
N PHE A 118 13.08 1.23 -1.20
CA PHE A 118 13.76 0.04 -1.68
C PHE A 118 13.88 0.08 -3.21
N ARG A 119 14.88 -0.66 -3.71
CA ARG A 119 14.97 -0.99 -5.14
C ARG A 119 14.41 -2.39 -5.33
N PRO A 120 13.45 -2.58 -6.25
CA PRO A 120 12.90 -3.90 -6.58
C PRO A 120 13.99 -4.93 -6.89
N ASP A 121 13.89 -6.13 -6.30
CA ASP A 121 14.71 -7.27 -6.71
C ASP A 121 14.16 -7.84 -8.02
N ILE A 122 14.90 -7.68 -9.11
CA ILE A 122 14.50 -8.15 -10.44
C ILE A 122 14.31 -9.67 -10.53
N LYS A 123 14.83 -10.45 -9.57
CA LYS A 123 14.63 -11.90 -9.49
C LYS A 123 13.33 -12.28 -8.78
N SER A 124 12.75 -11.37 -8.00
CA SER A 124 11.50 -11.63 -7.27
C SER A 124 10.31 -11.69 -8.21
N SER A 125 9.38 -12.60 -7.91
CA SER A 125 8.09 -12.72 -8.62
C SER A 125 7.20 -11.49 -8.40
N SER A 126 7.40 -10.72 -7.33
CA SER A 126 6.64 -9.50 -7.01
C SER A 126 6.73 -8.42 -8.11
N PHE A 127 7.83 -8.40 -8.87
CA PHE A 127 8.12 -7.36 -9.85
C PHE A 127 8.11 -7.86 -11.30
N GLN A 128 7.76 -9.13 -11.52
CA GLN A 128 7.55 -9.65 -12.86
C GLN A 128 6.24 -9.12 -13.45
N ARG A 129 6.07 -9.29 -14.77
CA ARG A 129 4.80 -8.94 -15.43
C ARG A 129 3.63 -9.66 -14.74
N PRO A 130 2.61 -8.94 -14.25
CA PRO A 130 1.46 -9.56 -13.59
C PRO A 130 0.75 -10.57 -14.48
N ARG A 131 0.50 -11.77 -13.93
CA ARG A 131 -0.30 -12.83 -14.57
C ARG A 131 -1.70 -12.90 -13.98
N THR A 132 -1.84 -12.50 -12.72
CA THR A 132 -3.08 -12.33 -11.97
C THR A 132 -3.35 -10.84 -11.75
N ASP A 133 -4.48 -10.47 -11.13
CA ASP A 133 -4.82 -9.08 -10.86
C ASP A 133 -3.74 -8.33 -10.06
N MET A 134 -3.02 -9.06 -9.20
CA MET A 134 -1.97 -8.52 -8.34
C MET A 134 -0.84 -9.53 -8.19
N ASN A 135 0.39 -9.01 -8.14
CA ASN A 135 1.54 -9.77 -7.70
C ASN A 135 1.60 -9.87 -6.17
N ILE A 136 2.52 -10.70 -5.68
CA ILE A 136 2.85 -10.78 -4.26
C ILE A 136 3.40 -9.42 -3.79
N ALA A 137 2.87 -8.90 -2.69
CA ALA A 137 3.29 -7.63 -2.11
C ALA A 137 4.78 -7.67 -1.69
N SER A 138 5.50 -6.56 -1.85
CA SER A 138 6.90 -6.42 -1.44
C SER A 138 7.15 -5.02 -0.89
N GLY A 139 7.96 -4.89 0.16
CA GLY A 139 8.10 -3.63 0.89
C GLY A 139 8.83 -3.80 2.20
N ILE A 140 8.40 -3.05 3.22
CA ILE A 140 9.17 -2.80 4.44
C ILE A 140 8.37 -3.31 5.63
N PRO A 141 8.69 -4.52 6.16
CA PRO A 141 7.98 -5.07 7.31
C PRO A 141 8.09 -4.18 8.56
N LYS A 142 9.26 -3.60 8.82
CA LYS A 142 9.52 -2.74 9.99
C LYS A 142 9.56 -1.27 9.59
N PHE A 143 8.46 -0.75 9.04
CA PHE A 143 8.44 0.60 8.47
C PHE A 143 8.34 1.71 9.54
N CYS A 144 7.39 1.58 10.47
CA CYS A 144 7.22 2.53 11.58
C CYS A 144 7.04 1.76 12.89
N PRO A 145 7.86 1.99 13.93
CA PRO A 145 7.64 1.40 15.24
C PRO A 145 6.25 1.74 15.77
N LEU A 146 5.60 0.77 16.41
CA LEU A 146 4.38 1.02 17.17
C LEU A 146 4.75 1.52 18.58
N PRO A 147 3.91 2.38 19.19
CA PRO A 147 4.09 2.73 20.58
C PRO A 147 4.01 1.47 21.46
N PRO A 148 4.65 1.47 22.63
CA PRO A 148 4.51 0.40 23.60
C PRO A 148 3.01 0.16 23.90
N PHE A 149 2.61 -1.11 24.02
CA PHE A 149 1.24 -1.45 24.41
C PHE A 149 0.87 -0.74 25.73
N GLY A 150 -0.16 0.12 25.70
CA GLY A 150 -0.71 0.77 26.88
C GLY A 150 -0.59 2.31 26.94
N ASP A 151 0.13 2.94 26.01
CA ASP A 151 0.23 4.41 25.94
C ASP A 151 -0.82 5.01 24.98
N ASP A 152 -2.10 4.79 25.27
CA ASP A 152 -3.17 5.65 24.73
C ASP A 152 -3.24 6.92 25.59
N LYS A 153 -2.43 7.92 25.25
CA LYS A 153 -2.65 9.31 25.70
C LYS A 153 -3.42 10.10 24.64
#